data_AF-A0A7S3F0R8-F1
#
_entry.id   AF-A0A7S3F0R8-F1
#
_cell.length_a   1.000
_cell.length_b   1.000
_cell.length_c   1.000
_cell.angle_alpha   90.00
_cell.angle_beta   90.00
_cell.angle_gamma   90.00
#
_symmetry.space_group_name_H-M   'P 1'
#
loop_
_entity.id
_entity.type
_entity.pdbx_description
1 polymer ?
#
loop_
_entity_poly.entity_id
_entity_poly.type
_entity_poly.pdbx_seq_one_letter_code
_entity_poly.pdbx_strand_id
1 'polypeptide(L)'
;ADGALASEDGLPRSAAAASADEALKLAMQLANESADPQPLITSLDKHRAAASEPVVSAARLVRDRIKEKRKQASLKQRKSHASVMQSLGQLQSANEVSAIRAAVASAERHIGTMPALDLELAS
;
A
#
# COMPACT_ATOMS: atom_id res chain seq x y z
N ALA A 1 33.67 52.23 12.31
CA ALA A 1 33.05 51.12 13.06
C ALA A 1 31.79 51.72 13.68
N ASP A 2 30.57 51.31 13.36
CA ASP A 2 30.00 49.96 13.24
C ASP A 2 29.19 49.84 11.93
N GLY A 3 29.14 48.73 11.19
CA GLY A 3 29.25 47.35 11.62
C GLY A 3 27.95 46.63 11.27
N ALA A 4 27.81 46.27 9.98
CA ALA A 4 26.67 45.56 9.43
C ALA A 4 26.48 44.17 10.06
N LEU A 5 25.26 43.83 10.47
CA LEU A 5 24.73 42.46 10.48
C LEU A 5 23.20 42.50 10.33
N ALA A 6 22.74 42.60 9.08
CA ALA A 6 21.41 42.12 8.73
C ALA A 6 21.46 40.59 8.77
N SER A 7 21.07 40.01 9.90
CA SER A 7 20.87 38.57 10.02
C SER A 7 19.60 38.20 9.26
N GLU A 8 19.77 37.85 7.99
CA GLU A 8 18.82 37.04 7.24
C GLU A 8 18.83 35.62 7.81
N ASP A 9 18.00 35.34 8.81
CA ASP A 9 17.62 33.95 9.12
C ASP A 9 16.36 33.90 9.98
N GLY A 10 15.31 33.27 9.43
CA GLY A 10 14.06 32.99 10.15
C GLY A 10 12.87 33.87 9.77
N LEU A 11 12.52 33.94 8.48
CA LEU A 11 11.18 34.40 8.13
C LEU A 11 10.16 33.47 8.80
N PRO A 12 9.20 33.97 9.61
CA PRO A 12 8.22 33.12 10.25
C PRO A 12 7.47 32.35 9.17
N ARG A 13 7.57 31.02 9.24
CA ARG A 13 6.83 30.13 8.36
C ARG A 13 5.37 30.56 8.38
N SER A 14 4.79 30.84 7.21
CA SER A 14 3.40 31.31 7.17
C SER A 14 2.50 30.26 7.83
N ALA A 15 1.50 30.71 8.59
CA ALA A 15 0.55 29.80 9.26
C ALA A 15 -0.09 28.83 8.25
N ALA A 16 -0.32 29.29 7.02
CA ALA A 16 -0.80 28.45 5.92
C ALA A 16 0.18 27.34 5.53
N ALA A 17 1.49 27.62 5.44
CA ALA A 17 2.50 26.62 5.14
C ALA A 17 2.68 25.60 6.27
N ALA A 18 2.56 26.03 7.53
CA ALA A 18 2.60 25.12 8.67
C ALA A 18 1.36 24.20 8.71
N SER A 19 0.17 24.77 8.46
CA SER A 19 -1.07 24.01 8.37
C SER A 19 -1.06 23.00 7.22
N ALA A 20 -0.52 23.38 6.06
CA ALA A 20 -0.35 22.49 4.91
C ALA A 20 0.58 21.29 5.22
N ASP A 21 1.66 21.51 5.97
CA ASP A 21 2.55 20.43 6.39
C ASP A 21 1.88 19.46 7.38
N GLU A 22 1.17 19.98 8.37
CA GLU A 22 0.45 19.13 9.32
C GLU A 22 -0.64 18.32 8.62
N ALA A 23 -1.37 18.91 7.66
CA ALA A 23 -2.34 18.19 6.85
C ALA A 23 -1.71 17.04 6.03
N LEU A 24 -0.49 17.24 5.49
CA LEU A 24 0.23 16.18 4.79
C LEU A 24 0.73 15.10 5.74
N LYS A 25 1.26 15.46 6.92
CA LYS A 25 1.73 14.50 7.93
C LYS A 25 0.58 13.63 8.44
N LEU A 26 -0.57 14.21 8.75
CA LEU A 26 -1.77 13.47 9.16
C LEU A 26 -2.25 12.54 8.05
N ALA A 27 -2.27 13.00 6.80
CA ALA A 27 -2.63 12.17 5.67
C ALA A 27 -1.63 11.01 5.44
N MET A 28 -0.33 11.23 5.70
CA MET A 28 0.68 10.16 5.65
C MET A 28 0.46 9.12 6.75
N GLN A 29 0.09 9.53 7.96
CA GLN A 29 -0.24 8.61 9.06
C GLN A 29 -1.45 7.75 8.68
N LEU A 30 -2.55 8.39 8.29
CA LEU A 30 -3.78 7.70 7.87
C LEU A 30 -3.54 6.73 6.71
N ALA A 31 -2.73 7.13 5.71
CA ALA A 31 -2.41 6.28 4.57
C ALA A 31 -1.56 5.06 4.96
N ASN A 32 -0.66 5.19 5.95
CA ASN A 32 0.13 4.06 6.43
C ASN A 32 -0.73 3.08 7.25
N GLU A 33 -1.64 3.60 8.10
CA GLU A 33 -2.55 2.77 8.91
C GLU A 33 -3.54 1.99 8.06
N SER A 34 -4.15 2.66 7.08
CA SER A 34 -5.15 2.05 6.19
C SER A 34 -4.54 1.27 5.02
N ALA A 35 -3.24 1.41 4.77
CA ALA A 35 -2.59 0.97 3.53
C ALA A 35 -3.31 1.46 2.25
N ASP A 36 -3.95 2.63 2.32
CA ASP A 36 -4.65 3.27 1.21
C ASP A 36 -3.97 4.60 0.83
N PRO A 37 -3.48 4.75 -0.41
CA PRO A 37 -2.87 6.00 -0.83
C PRO A 37 -3.88 7.12 -1.12
N GLN A 38 -5.19 6.87 -1.21
CA GLN A 38 -6.17 7.88 -1.65
C GLN A 38 -6.26 9.13 -0.77
N PRO A 39 -6.31 9.03 0.58
CA PRO A 39 -6.33 10.20 1.44
C PRO A 39 -5.08 11.07 1.26
N LEU A 40 -3.92 10.43 1.07
CA LEU A 40 -2.65 11.12 0.86
C LEU A 40 -2.55 11.77 -0.53
N ILE A 41 -3.08 11.13 -1.58
CA ILE A 41 -3.18 11.73 -2.91
C ILE A 41 -4.04 13.00 -2.86
N THR A 42 -5.21 12.91 -2.23
CA THR A 42 -6.12 14.05 -2.07
C THR A 42 -5.48 15.20 -1.30
N SER A 43 -4.74 14.89 -0.22
CA SER A 43 -4.02 15.90 0.56
C SER A 43 -2.88 16.55 -0.24
N LEU A 44 -2.13 15.76 -1.02
CA LEU A 44 -1.08 16.26 -1.91
C LEU A 44 -1.62 17.22 -2.96
N ASP A 45 -2.76 16.92 -3.58
CA ASP A 45 -3.37 17.81 -4.58
C ASP A 45 -3.79 19.16 -4.00
N LYS A 46 -4.24 19.16 -2.74
CA LYS A 46 -4.69 20.37 -2.04
C LYS A 46 -3.54 21.21 -1.47
N HIS A 47 -2.53 20.58 -0.91
CA HIS A 47 -1.57 21.26 -0.02
C HIS A 47 -0.15 21.41 -0.60
N ARG A 48 0.20 20.72 -1.69
CA ARG A 48 1.59 20.72 -2.22
C ARG A 48 2.16 22.09 -2.56
N ALA A 49 1.33 23.08 -2.91
CA ALA A 49 1.80 24.40 -3.30
C ALA A 49 2.19 25.27 -2.09
N ALA A 50 1.61 24.99 -0.92
CA ALA A 50 1.86 25.74 0.32
C ALA A 50 2.76 24.98 1.31
N ALA A 51 2.80 23.65 1.21
CA ALA A 51 3.63 22.81 2.05
C ALA A 51 5.12 22.97 1.73
N SER A 52 5.97 22.59 2.69
CA SER A 52 7.42 22.56 2.50
C SER A 52 7.83 21.40 1.60
N GLU A 53 8.84 21.63 0.75
CA GLU A 53 9.34 20.60 -0.17
C GLU A 53 9.77 19.30 0.54
N PRO A 54 10.44 19.34 1.71
CA PRO A 54 10.77 18.10 2.43
C PRO A 54 9.53 17.27 2.79
N VAL A 55 8.43 17.91 3.19
CA VAL A 55 7.18 17.21 3.54
C VAL A 55 6.47 16.69 2.29
N VAL A 56 6.45 17.46 1.20
CA VAL A 56 5.90 17.00 -0.08
C VAL A 56 6.67 15.79 -0.62
N SER A 57 7.99 15.83 -0.54
CA SER A 57 8.86 14.71 -0.94
C SER A 57 8.60 13.46 -0.09
N ALA A 58 8.55 13.60 1.24
CA ALA A 58 8.24 12.48 2.13
C ALA A 58 6.84 11.89 1.86
N ALA A 59 5.84 12.73 1.63
CA ALA A 59 4.49 12.30 1.27
C ALA A 59 4.45 11.53 -0.05
N ARG A 60 5.20 11.95 -1.08
CA ARG A 60 5.32 11.20 -2.34
C ARG A 60 5.95 9.82 -2.12
N LEU A 61 7.01 9.74 -1.33
CA LEU A 61 7.67 8.46 -1.00
C LEU A 61 6.72 7.49 -0.28
N VAL A 62 5.94 7.97 0.68
CA VAL A 62 4.93 7.15 1.38
C VAL A 62 3.87 6.64 0.39
N ARG A 63 3.31 7.53 -0.44
CA ARG A 63 2.33 7.16 -1.47
C ARG A 63 2.87 6.07 -2.39
N ASP A 64 4.09 6.22 -2.89
CA ASP A 64 4.66 5.30 -3.87
C ASP A 64 4.99 3.95 -3.23
N ARG A 65 5.48 3.94 -1.99
CA ARG A 65 5.68 2.72 -1.20
C ARG A 65 4.37 1.94 -1.02
N ILE A 66 3.28 2.63 -0.66
CA ILE A 66 1.97 1.98 -0.47
C ILE A 66 1.47 1.38 -1.79
N LYS A 67 1.53 2.14 -2.89
CA LYS A 67 1.14 1.65 -4.21
C LYS A 67 1.91 0.41 -4.63
N GLU A 68 3.23 0.41 -4.41
CA GLU A 68 4.07 -0.73 -4.75
C GLU A 68 3.73 -1.95 -3.90
N LYS A 69 3.56 -1.78 -2.58
CA LYS A 69 3.12 -2.88 -1.70
C LYS A 69 1.80 -3.49 -2.17
N ARG A 70 0.80 -2.67 -2.53
CA ARG A 70 -0.50 -3.15 -3.05
C ARG A 70 -0.35 -3.90 -4.37
N LYS A 71 0.49 -3.38 -5.28
CA LYS A 71 0.79 -4.04 -6.55
C LYS A 71 1.41 -5.42 -6.32
N GLN A 72 2.39 -5.52 -5.43
CA GLN A 72 3.03 -6.80 -5.09
C GLN A 72 2.06 -7.77 -4.43
N ALA A 73 1.22 -7.30 -3.51
CA ALA A 73 0.18 -8.13 -2.89
C ALA A 73 -0.81 -8.67 -3.93
N SER A 74 -1.30 -7.81 -4.83
CA SER A 74 -2.19 -8.22 -5.92
C SER A 74 -1.53 -9.22 -6.88
N LEU A 75 -0.25 -9.03 -7.20
CA LEU A 75 0.50 -9.96 -8.04
C LEU A 75 0.66 -11.32 -7.35
N LYS A 76 0.99 -11.34 -6.06
CA LYS A 76 1.10 -12.58 -5.27
C LYS A 76 -0.23 -13.32 -5.22
N GLN A 77 -1.32 -12.61 -4.99
CA GLN A 77 -2.67 -13.19 -4.98
C GLN A 77 -3.03 -13.80 -6.34
N ARG A 78 -2.75 -13.10 -7.45
CA ARG A 78 -3.00 -13.62 -8.80
C ARG A 78 -2.18 -14.88 -9.10
N LYS A 79 -0.91 -14.92 -8.69
CA LYS A 79 -0.06 -16.11 -8.83
C LYS A 79 -0.60 -17.29 -8.02
N SER A 80 -1.02 -17.04 -6.78
CA SER A 80 -1.66 -18.07 -5.94
C SER A 80 -2.92 -18.62 -6.60
N HIS A 81 -3.80 -17.73 -7.06
CA HIS A 81 -5.03 -18.11 -7.76
C HIS A 81 -4.75 -18.95 -9.02
N ALA A 82 -3.80 -18.52 -9.85
CA ALA A 82 -3.40 -19.30 -11.03
C ALA A 82 -2.89 -20.71 -10.65
N SER A 83 -2.12 -20.83 -9.57
CA SER A 83 -1.64 -22.12 -9.05
C SER A 83 -2.79 -23.02 -8.56
N VAL A 84 -3.78 -22.44 -7.88
CA VAL A 84 -4.98 -23.16 -7.43
C VAL A 84 -5.78 -23.65 -8.63
N MET A 85 -6.01 -22.80 -9.64
CA MET A 85 -6.72 -23.19 -10.86
C MET A 85 -5.99 -24.29 -11.65
N GLN A 86 -4.66 -24.26 -11.68
CA GLN A 86 -3.86 -25.32 -12.28
C GLN A 86 -4.02 -26.66 -11.55
N SER A 87 -3.97 -26.64 -10.21
CA SER A 87 -4.19 -27.84 -9.38
C SER A 87 -5.60 -28.40 -9.55
N LEU A 88 -6.61 -27.51 -9.66
CA LEU A 88 -7.99 -27.90 -9.94
C LEU A 88 -8.12 -28.58 -11.32
N GLY A 89 -7.50 -28.04 -12.36
CA GLY A 89 -7.50 -28.66 -13.69
C GLY A 89 -6.84 -30.05 -13.68
N GLN A 90 -5.73 -30.21 -12.94
CA GLN A 90 -5.09 -31.51 -12.77
C GLN A 90 -6.03 -32.51 -12.06
N LEU A 91 -6.71 -32.08 -10.98
CA LEU A 91 -7.69 -32.90 -10.28
C LEU A 91 -8.85 -33.32 -11.18
N GLN A 92 -9.40 -32.39 -11.97
CA GLN A 92 -10.51 -32.66 -12.89
C GLN A 92 -10.13 -33.65 -14.02
N SER A 93 -8.85 -33.69 -14.40
CA SER A 93 -8.32 -34.63 -15.39
C SER A 93 -7.83 -35.97 -14.82
N ALA A 94 -7.79 -36.12 -13.49
CA ALA A 94 -7.23 -37.29 -12.83
C ALA A 94 -8.21 -38.47 -12.86
N ASN A 95 -7.91 -39.49 -13.68
CA ASN A 95 -8.66 -40.75 -13.72
C ASN A 95 -8.06 -41.85 -12.83
N GLU A 96 -6.94 -41.58 -12.14
CA GLU A 96 -6.24 -42.54 -11.28
C GLU A 96 -6.20 -42.08 -9.81
N VAL A 97 -6.38 -43.02 -8.88
CA VAL A 97 -6.45 -42.78 -7.42
C VAL A 97 -5.16 -42.14 -6.86
N SER A 98 -4.00 -42.43 -7.45
CA SER A 98 -2.71 -41.81 -7.12
C SER A 98 -2.68 -40.33 -7.50
N ALA A 99 -3.20 -39.98 -8.68
CA ALA A 99 -3.33 -38.60 -9.17
C ALA A 99 -4.35 -37.80 -8.34
N ILE A 100 -5.46 -38.43 -7.93
CA ILE A 100 -6.43 -37.82 -7.01
C ILE A 100 -5.78 -37.49 -5.66
N ARG A 101 -5.03 -38.42 -5.06
CA ARG A 101 -4.32 -38.17 -3.79
C ARG A 101 -3.28 -37.06 -3.90
N ALA A 102 -2.51 -37.01 -4.99
CA ALA A 102 -1.53 -35.95 -5.23
C ALA A 102 -2.20 -34.58 -5.39
N ALA A 103 -3.32 -34.52 -6.10
CA ALA A 103 -4.07 -33.29 -6.31
C ALA A 103 -4.74 -32.78 -5.02
N VAL A 104 -5.29 -33.67 -4.18
CA VAL A 104 -5.81 -33.31 -2.84
C VAL A 104 -4.69 -32.73 -1.96
N ALA A 105 -3.53 -33.39 -1.89
CA ALA A 105 -2.40 -32.89 -1.11
C ALA A 105 -1.87 -31.53 -1.62
N SER A 106 -2.01 -31.23 -2.92
CA SER A 106 -1.70 -29.91 -3.48
C SER A 106 -2.74 -28.87 -3.07
N ALA A 107 -4.03 -29.21 -3.11
CA ALA A 107 -5.12 -28.34 -2.68
C ALA A 107 -5.03 -27.98 -1.19
N GLU A 108 -4.65 -28.93 -0.32
CA GLU A 108 -4.44 -28.69 1.11
C GLU A 108 -3.39 -27.61 1.40
N ARG A 109 -2.36 -27.48 0.55
CA ARG A 109 -1.34 -26.41 0.69
C ARG A 109 -1.89 -25.01 0.46
N HIS A 110 -3.07 -24.90 -0.11
CA HIS A 110 -3.72 -23.63 -0.42
C HIS A 110 -4.83 -23.26 0.59
N ILE A 111 -5.11 -24.10 1.60
CA ILE A 111 -6.01 -23.76 2.71
C ILE A 111 -5.51 -22.49 3.41
N GLY A 112 -6.40 -21.52 3.65
CA GLY A 112 -6.04 -20.24 4.28
C GLY A 112 -5.32 -19.24 3.38
N THR A 113 -5.07 -19.57 2.10
CA THR A 113 -4.42 -18.64 1.13
C THR A 113 -5.41 -17.68 0.48
N MET A 114 -6.71 -17.90 0.68
CA MET A 114 -7.81 -17.05 0.20
C MET A 114 -8.74 -16.67 1.36
N PRO A 115 -8.29 -15.79 2.29
CA PRO A 115 -9.07 -15.42 3.48
C PRO A 115 -10.44 -14.81 3.16
N ALA A 116 -10.62 -14.24 1.96
CA ALA A 116 -11.93 -13.77 1.51
C ALA A 116 -12.92 -14.92 1.21
N LEU A 117 -12.46 -16.04 0.64
CA LEU A 117 -13.29 -17.24 0.44
C LEU A 117 -13.49 -18.01 1.74
N ASP A 118 -12.50 -18.03 2.64
CA ASP A 118 -12.63 -18.67 3.95
C ASP A 118 -13.73 -18.00 4.79
N LEU A 119 -13.92 -16.69 4.65
CA LEU A 119 -15.03 -15.95 5.26
C LEU A 119 -16.40 -16.30 4.65
N GLU A 120 -16.47 -16.50 3.33
CA GLU A 120 -17.72 -16.90 2.65
C GLU A 120 -18.11 -18.36 2.92
N LEU A 121 -17.15 -19.25 3.16
CA LEU A 121 -17.40 -20.66 3.51
C LEU A 121 -17.79 -20.86 4.99
N ALA A 122 -17.44 -19.91 5.86
CA ALA A 122 -17.76 -19.95 7.29
C ALA A 122 -19.12 -19.30 7.63
N SER A 123 -19.83 -18.74 6.65
CA SER A 123 -21.18 -18.15 6.76
C SER A 123 -22.25 -19.10 6.24
#